data_AF-A0A8T5IP92-F1
#
_entry.id   AF-A0A8T5IP92-F1
#
_cell.length_a   1.000
_cell.length_b   1.000
_cell.length_c   1.000
_cell.angle_alpha   90.00
_cell.angle_beta   90.00
_cell.angle_gamma   90.00
#
_symmetry.space_group_name_H-M   'P 1'
#
loop_
_entity.id
_entity.type
_entity.pdbx_description
1 polymer ?
#
loop_
_entity_poly.entity_id
_entity_poly.type
_entity_poly.pdbx_seq_one_letter_code
_entity_poly.pdbx_strand_id
1 'polypeptide(L)'
;MINSIITIILAIIIFWLLSAIIVPLLTIPNFTEFKGKVQRTKKIKTLANKLKAKSKKQTLENVFKFVTKKYTSYEDQMQLAIVPKWFYNNPEKLLKKSQFLPCCVQNLIVRTILVNTGQFKNSDIKSMAMITKKITAHQYLTVKIDNQKYKVDAYFRILKKI
;
A
#
# COMPACT_ATOMS: atom_id res chain seq x y z
N MET A 1 -0.55 -45.66 -8.97
CA MET A 1 -1.74 -44.85 -8.63
C MET A 1 -1.31 -43.74 -7.69
N ILE A 2 -1.39 -42.47 -8.12
CA ILE A 2 -1.15 -41.35 -7.20
C ILE A 2 -2.23 -41.44 -6.12
N ASN A 3 -1.84 -41.49 -4.86
CA ASN A 3 -2.74 -41.57 -3.72
C ASN A 3 -3.68 -40.36 -3.74
N SER A 4 -5.00 -40.59 -3.83
CA SER A 4 -6.02 -39.55 -3.95
C SER A 4 -5.90 -38.47 -2.87
N ILE A 5 -5.40 -38.82 -1.67
CA ILE A 5 -5.15 -37.88 -0.57
C ILE A 5 -4.04 -36.87 -0.94
N ILE A 6 -2.94 -37.35 -1.54
CA ILE A 6 -1.82 -36.49 -1.96
C ILE A 6 -2.30 -35.51 -3.02
N THR A 7 -3.11 -35.96 -3.99
CA THR A 7 -3.69 -35.10 -5.02
C THR A 7 -4.57 -34.00 -4.42
N ILE A 8 -5.41 -34.32 -3.43
CA ILE A 8 -6.26 -33.33 -2.75
C ILE A 8 -5.42 -32.29 -2.01
N ILE A 9 -4.40 -32.72 -1.27
CA ILE A 9 -3.49 -31.81 -0.54
C ILE A 9 -2.79 -30.87 -1.51
N LEU A 10 -2.27 -31.40 -2.63
CA LEU A 10 -1.61 -30.59 -3.66
C LEU A 10 -2.58 -29.58 -4.28
N ALA A 11 -3.82 -29.98 -4.57
CA ALA A 11 -4.83 -29.08 -5.11
C ALA A 11 -5.14 -27.91 -4.15
N ILE A 12 -5.23 -28.18 -2.84
CA ILE A 12 -5.45 -27.15 -1.82
C ILE A 12 -4.26 -26.18 -1.77
N ILE A 13 -3.02 -26.68 -1.79
CA ILE A 13 -1.82 -25.85 -1.77
C ILE A 13 -1.75 -24.98 -3.03
N ILE A 14 -2.00 -25.56 -4.21
CA ILE A 14 -2.00 -24.83 -5.49
C ILE A 14 -3.08 -23.73 -5.48
N PHE A 15 -4.29 -24.06 -5.05
CA PHE A 15 -5.38 -23.08 -4.92
C PHE A 15 -5.00 -21.94 -3.97
N TRP A 16 -4.36 -22.26 -2.85
CA TRP A 16 -3.91 -21.26 -1.89
C TRP A 16 -2.81 -20.36 -2.48
N LEU A 17 -1.81 -20.92 -3.16
CA LEU A 17 -0.76 -20.13 -3.82
C LEU A 17 -1.34 -19.22 -4.91
N LEU A 18 -2.28 -19.73 -5.71
CA LEU A 18 -2.96 -18.94 -6.74
C LEU A 18 -3.73 -17.77 -6.12
N SER A 19 -4.50 -18.01 -5.06
CA SER A 19 -5.33 -17.00 -4.41
C SER A 19 -4.54 -15.99 -3.56
N ALA A 20 -3.44 -16.41 -2.92
CA ALA A 20 -2.63 -15.55 -2.05
C ALA A 20 -1.56 -14.73 -2.79
N ILE A 21 -1.12 -15.18 -3.96
CA ILE A 21 -0.03 -14.55 -4.72
C ILE A 21 -0.52 -14.06 -6.09
N ILE A 22 -0.99 -14.98 -6.93
CA ILE A 22 -1.24 -14.70 -8.36
C ILE A 22 -2.46 -13.79 -8.53
N VAL A 23 -3.59 -14.13 -7.91
CA VAL A 23 -4.83 -13.34 -7.99
C VAL A 23 -4.61 -11.89 -7.54
N PRO A 24 -3.97 -11.61 -6.38
CA PRO A 24 -3.66 -10.25 -5.96
C PRO A 24 -2.84 -9.45 -6.97
N LEU A 25 -1.80 -10.07 -7.55
CA LEU A 25 -0.91 -9.41 -8.50
C LEU A 25 -1.62 -9.02 -9.81
N LEU A 26 -2.60 -9.82 -10.24
CA LEU A 26 -3.30 -9.64 -11.51
C LEU A 26 -4.59 -8.82 -11.39
N THR A 27 -5.32 -8.95 -10.29
CA THR A 27 -6.67 -8.39 -10.16
C THR A 27 -6.73 -7.10 -9.33
N ILE A 28 -5.82 -6.90 -8.36
CA ILE A 28 -5.88 -5.72 -7.50
C ILE A 28 -5.33 -4.53 -8.27
N PRO A 29 -6.12 -3.45 -8.40
CA PRO A 29 -5.66 -2.26 -9.10
C PRO A 29 -4.46 -1.67 -8.36
N ASN A 30 -3.50 -1.20 -9.15
CA ASN A 30 -2.28 -0.55 -8.68
C ASN A 30 -1.25 -1.46 -8.02
N PHE A 31 -1.39 -2.79 -8.01
CA PHE A 31 -0.53 -3.68 -7.23
C PHE A 31 0.92 -3.79 -7.75
N THR A 32 1.10 -3.91 -9.07
CA THR A 32 2.44 -3.94 -9.70
C THR A 32 2.84 -2.54 -10.15
N GLU A 33 1.97 -1.89 -10.91
CA GLU A 33 2.14 -0.53 -11.40
C GLU A 33 1.00 0.36 -10.99
N PHE A 34 1.31 1.60 -10.60
CA PHE A 34 0.29 2.59 -10.26
C PHE A 34 -0.44 3.06 -11.53
N LYS A 35 -1.70 2.64 -11.69
CA LYS A 35 -2.59 3.00 -12.79
C LYS A 35 -3.68 4.02 -12.38
N GLY A 36 -3.76 4.37 -11.10
CA GLY A 36 -4.75 5.29 -10.54
C GLY A 36 -4.47 6.76 -10.84
N LYS A 37 -5.49 7.60 -10.72
CA LYS A 37 -5.32 9.07 -10.75
C LYS A 37 -5.10 9.58 -9.33
N VAL A 38 -4.07 10.41 -9.14
CA VAL A 38 -3.88 11.15 -7.88
C VAL A 38 -5.04 12.14 -7.72
N GLN A 39 -5.85 11.94 -6.68
CA GLN A 39 -6.94 12.86 -6.38
C GLN A 39 -6.42 14.20 -5.84
N ARG A 40 -7.04 15.30 -6.27
CA ARG A 40 -6.61 16.67 -5.95
C ARG A 40 -7.74 17.53 -5.34
N THR A 41 -8.55 16.93 -4.49
CA THR A 41 -9.69 17.65 -3.86
C THR A 41 -9.21 18.65 -2.82
N LYS A 42 -10.02 19.66 -2.50
CA LYS A 42 -9.68 20.71 -1.51
C LYS A 42 -9.24 20.09 -0.18
N LYS A 43 -9.97 19.08 0.30
CA LYS A 43 -9.67 18.37 1.55
C LYS A 43 -8.29 17.69 1.52
N ILE A 44 -7.94 17.02 0.43
CA ILE A 44 -6.63 16.37 0.27
C ILE A 44 -5.52 17.42 0.24
N LYS A 45 -5.69 18.53 -0.50
CA LYS A 45 -4.72 19.63 -0.54
C LYS A 45 -4.52 20.27 0.83
N THR A 46 -5.59 20.51 1.58
CA THR A 46 -5.51 21.04 2.95
C THR A 46 -4.72 20.09 3.86
N LEU A 47 -4.99 18.79 3.81
CA LEU A 47 -4.24 17.80 4.57
C LEU A 47 -2.76 17.75 4.15
N ALA A 48 -2.48 17.76 2.85
CA ALA A 48 -1.12 17.75 2.31
C ALA A 48 -0.34 18.98 2.77
N ASN A 49 -0.95 20.17 2.72
CA ASN A 49 -0.33 21.40 3.22
C ASN A 49 -0.05 21.35 4.73
N LYS A 50 -0.95 20.74 5.53
CA LYS A 50 -0.72 20.56 6.97
C LYS A 50 0.46 19.64 7.28
N LEU A 51 0.69 18.62 6.44
CA LEU A 51 1.77 17.64 6.62
C LEU A 51 3.08 18.07 5.95
N LYS A 52 3.03 19.06 5.05
CA LYS A 52 4.18 19.60 4.34
C LYS A 52 5.14 20.29 5.31
N ALA A 53 6.40 19.92 5.23
CA ALA A 53 7.51 20.55 5.93
C ALA A 53 8.46 21.26 4.95
N LYS A 54 9.50 21.93 5.49
CA LYS A 54 10.52 22.60 4.68
C LYS A 54 11.27 21.59 3.79
N SER A 55 11.65 20.43 4.33
CA SER A 55 12.37 19.39 3.58
C SER A 55 11.44 18.28 3.08
N LYS A 56 11.78 17.70 1.91
CA LYS A 56 11.07 16.53 1.36
C LYS A 56 11.09 15.35 2.34
N LYS A 57 12.23 15.08 2.97
CA LYS A 57 12.40 13.99 3.93
C LYS A 57 11.44 14.13 5.11
N GLN A 58 11.36 15.31 5.72
CA GLN A 58 10.46 15.55 6.84
C GLN A 58 8.99 15.48 6.42
N THR A 59 8.64 15.95 5.22
CA THR A 59 7.29 15.75 4.66
C THR A 59 6.97 14.26 4.51
N LEU A 60 7.91 13.45 3.99
CA LEU A 60 7.73 12.01 3.88
C LEU A 60 7.47 11.36 5.25
N GLU A 61 8.28 11.71 6.25
CA GLU A 61 8.11 11.23 7.63
C GLU A 61 6.77 11.64 8.24
N ASN A 62 6.32 12.88 8.02
CA ASN A 62 5.03 13.37 8.50
C ASN A 62 3.86 12.60 7.87
N VAL A 63 3.91 12.39 6.55
CA VAL A 63 2.88 11.62 5.83
C VAL A 63 2.88 10.17 6.28
N PHE A 64 4.05 9.56 6.42
CA PHE A 64 4.20 8.19 6.91
C PHE A 64 3.59 8.04 8.31
N LYS A 65 3.99 8.90 9.26
CA LYS A 65 3.44 8.91 10.63
C LYS A 65 1.93 9.13 10.66
N PHE A 66 1.41 10.01 9.79
CA PHE A 66 -0.03 10.23 9.69
C PHE A 66 -0.77 8.95 9.27
N VAL A 67 -0.29 8.25 8.23
CA VAL A 67 -0.93 7.04 7.71
C VAL A 67 -0.83 5.90 8.72
N THR A 68 0.34 5.65 9.31
CA THR A 68 0.54 4.56 10.27
C THR A 68 -0.17 4.78 11.59
N LYS A 69 -0.38 6.03 12.02
CA LYS A 69 -1.20 6.36 13.19
C LYS A 69 -2.70 6.23 12.93
N LYS A 70 -3.15 6.52 11.71
CA LYS A 70 -4.59 6.60 11.38
C LYS A 70 -5.18 5.26 10.96
N TYR A 71 -4.41 4.40 10.30
CA TYR A 71 -4.90 3.15 9.75
C TYR A 71 -4.20 1.95 10.38
N THR A 72 -4.99 0.93 10.68
CA THR A 72 -4.48 -0.33 11.22
C THR A 72 -3.96 -1.22 10.10
N SER A 73 -3.08 -2.15 10.48
CA SER A 73 -2.31 -3.03 9.60
C SER A 73 -2.62 -4.51 9.84
N TYR A 74 -1.89 -5.40 9.17
CA TYR A 74 -1.99 -6.86 9.33
C TYR A 74 -1.89 -7.33 10.78
N GLU A 75 -0.99 -6.69 11.56
CA GLU A 75 -0.73 -7.08 12.95
C GLU A 75 -1.93 -6.77 13.85
N ASP A 76 -2.76 -5.81 13.44
CA ASP A 76 -3.83 -5.29 14.27
C ASP A 76 -5.16 -6.04 14.08
N GLN A 77 -5.36 -6.78 12.96
CA GLN A 77 -6.62 -7.51 12.68
C GLN A 77 -6.43 -8.75 11.76
N MET A 78 -6.77 -9.95 12.26
CA MET A 78 -7.04 -11.15 11.44
C MET A 78 -8.37 -10.97 10.70
N GLN A 79 -8.38 -10.39 9.49
CA GLN A 79 -9.63 -10.26 8.75
C GLN A 79 -9.47 -10.62 7.27
N LEU A 80 -9.64 -11.91 6.99
CA LEU A 80 -9.95 -12.46 5.66
C LEU A 80 -11.29 -11.91 5.09
N ALA A 81 -12.10 -11.21 5.90
CA ALA A 81 -13.42 -10.70 5.54
C ALA A 81 -13.44 -9.36 4.76
N ILE A 82 -12.29 -8.84 4.29
CA ILE A 82 -12.18 -7.45 3.80
C ILE A 82 -11.78 -7.35 2.30
N VAL A 83 -12.18 -8.32 1.48
CA VAL A 83 -11.95 -8.30 0.02
C VAL A 83 -12.48 -7.03 -0.66
N PRO A 84 -13.66 -6.47 -0.31
CA PRO A 84 -14.18 -5.27 -1.00
C PRO A 84 -13.27 -4.05 -0.87
N LYS A 85 -12.47 -3.95 0.20
CA LYS A 85 -11.63 -2.77 0.42
C LYS A 85 -10.36 -2.77 -0.44
N TRP A 86 -10.01 -3.88 -1.08
CA TRP A 86 -8.83 -4.01 -1.93
C TRP A 86 -9.00 -3.25 -3.25
N PHE A 87 -10.25 -3.01 -3.67
CA PHE A 87 -10.59 -2.30 -4.91
C PHE A 87 -10.87 -0.81 -4.69
N TYR A 88 -10.65 -0.27 -3.50
CA TYR A 88 -10.88 1.16 -3.27
C TYR A 88 -9.88 2.03 -4.04
N ASN A 89 -10.44 2.92 -4.84
CA ASN A 89 -9.71 3.88 -5.68
C ASN A 89 -9.96 5.34 -5.28
N ASN A 90 -10.70 5.59 -4.18
CA ASN A 90 -11.09 6.93 -3.74
C ASN A 90 -10.50 7.31 -2.36
N PRO A 91 -9.27 7.86 -2.32
CA PRO A 91 -8.62 8.35 -1.10
C PRO A 91 -9.48 9.25 -0.22
N GLU A 92 -10.29 10.14 -0.79
CA GLU A 92 -11.08 11.08 0.01
C GLU A 92 -12.11 10.37 0.92
N LYS A 93 -12.78 9.33 0.41
CA LYS A 93 -13.71 8.53 1.22
C LYS A 93 -12.98 7.83 2.37
N LEU A 94 -11.76 7.37 2.12
CA LEU A 94 -10.94 6.63 3.09
C LEU A 94 -10.40 7.52 4.20
N LEU A 95 -10.09 8.78 3.91
CA LEU A 95 -9.61 9.76 4.89
C LEU A 95 -10.63 10.09 6.00
N LYS A 96 -11.90 9.70 5.86
CA LYS A 96 -12.97 10.05 6.82
C LYS A 96 -12.93 9.25 8.12
N LYS A 97 -12.41 8.02 8.13
CA LYS A 97 -12.47 7.13 9.29
C LYS A 97 -11.12 6.45 9.53
N SER A 98 -10.78 6.22 10.80
CA SER A 98 -9.71 5.28 11.16
C SER A 98 -10.24 3.86 10.98
N GLN A 99 -9.52 3.03 10.24
CA GLN A 99 -9.93 1.66 9.91
C GLN A 99 -8.76 0.85 9.38
N PHE A 100 -8.93 -0.46 9.29
CA PHE A 100 -8.02 -1.31 8.53
C PHE A 100 -8.07 -0.95 7.04
N LEU A 101 -6.89 -0.80 6.44
CA LEU A 101 -6.71 -0.63 5.01
C LEU A 101 -5.64 -1.59 4.46
N PRO A 102 -5.90 -2.23 3.31
CA PRO A 102 -4.90 -3.04 2.61
C PRO A 102 -3.67 -2.22 2.22
N CYS A 103 -2.52 -2.88 2.07
CA CYS A 103 -1.24 -2.23 1.74
C CYS A 103 -1.32 -1.36 0.48
N CYS A 104 -1.96 -1.83 -0.59
CA CYS A 104 -2.14 -1.07 -1.84
C CYS A 104 -2.92 0.24 -1.62
N VAL A 105 -3.92 0.22 -0.74
CA VAL A 105 -4.75 1.39 -0.42
C VAL A 105 -3.98 2.38 0.45
N GLN A 106 -3.23 1.90 1.44
CA GLN A 106 -2.36 2.76 2.24
C GLN A 106 -1.31 3.44 1.36
N ASN A 107 -0.70 2.70 0.42
CA ASN A 107 0.26 3.23 -0.53
C ASN A 107 -0.36 4.29 -1.45
N LEU A 108 -1.58 4.06 -1.94
CA LEU A 108 -2.34 5.06 -2.70
C LEU A 108 -2.56 6.35 -1.88
N ILE A 109 -2.87 6.25 -0.60
CA ILE A 109 -3.04 7.42 0.28
C ILE A 109 -1.72 8.16 0.46
N VAL A 110 -0.62 7.45 0.78
CA VAL A 110 0.72 8.04 0.92
C VAL A 110 1.10 8.80 -0.34
N ARG A 111 1.03 8.14 -1.50
CA ARG A 111 1.33 8.76 -2.81
C ARG A 111 0.46 9.99 -3.06
N THR A 112 -0.84 9.88 -2.82
CA THR A 112 -1.79 10.98 -3.06
C THR A 112 -1.45 12.20 -2.21
N ILE A 113 -1.18 12.03 -0.92
CA ILE A 113 -0.83 13.14 -0.03
C ILE A 113 0.51 13.76 -0.46
N LEU A 114 1.55 12.94 -0.67
CA LEU A 114 2.88 13.42 -1.06
C LEU A 114 2.84 14.27 -2.33
N VAL A 115 2.17 13.80 -3.39
CA VAL A 115 2.07 14.55 -4.65
C VAL A 115 1.30 15.85 -4.47
N ASN A 116 0.27 15.88 -3.62
CA ASN A 116 -0.50 17.11 -3.34
C ASN A 116 0.27 18.15 -2.50
N THR A 117 1.41 17.81 -1.89
CA THR A 117 2.29 18.82 -1.23
C THR A 117 3.01 19.73 -2.23
N GLY A 118 3.06 19.33 -3.50
CA GLY A 118 3.86 19.96 -4.55
C GLY A 118 5.37 19.67 -4.46
N GLN A 119 5.84 18.93 -3.45
CA GLN A 119 7.26 18.58 -3.31
C GLN A 119 7.66 17.30 -4.04
N PHE A 120 6.69 16.46 -4.39
CA PHE A 120 6.92 15.15 -5.02
C PHE A 120 6.19 15.07 -6.37
N LYS A 121 6.88 14.54 -7.37
CA LYS A 121 6.28 14.14 -8.65
C LYS A 121 5.82 12.69 -8.56
N ASN A 122 4.87 12.30 -9.42
CA ASN A 122 4.48 10.88 -9.53
C ASN A 122 5.68 9.97 -9.89
N SER A 123 6.63 10.49 -10.67
CA SER A 123 7.87 9.80 -11.05
C SER A 123 8.80 9.53 -9.87
N ASP A 124 8.68 10.30 -8.78
CA ASP A 124 9.50 10.13 -7.59
C ASP A 124 9.03 8.94 -6.75
N ILE A 125 7.85 8.39 -7.04
CA ILE A 125 7.19 7.37 -6.22
C ILE A 125 6.91 6.14 -7.09
N LYS A 126 7.54 5.01 -6.77
CA LYS A 126 7.30 3.73 -7.45
C LYS A 126 6.68 2.73 -6.50
N SER A 127 5.67 2.01 -6.97
CA SER A 127 5.13 0.86 -6.26
C SER A 127 6.02 -0.36 -6.52
N MET A 128 6.26 -1.16 -5.48
CA MET A 128 7.05 -2.38 -5.56
C MET A 128 6.24 -3.52 -4.96
N ALA A 129 6.18 -4.66 -5.65
CA ALA A 129 5.58 -5.88 -5.14
C ALA A 129 6.64 -6.80 -4.53
N MET A 130 6.27 -7.58 -3.52
CA MET A 130 7.08 -8.66 -2.96
C MET A 130 6.20 -9.76 -2.39
N ILE A 131 6.75 -10.96 -2.19
CA ILE A 131 6.10 -12.03 -1.45
C ILE A 131 6.58 -11.96 0.01
N THR A 132 5.65 -11.96 0.97
CA THR A 132 6.00 -11.95 2.39
C THR A 132 6.46 -13.34 2.87
N LYS A 133 7.01 -13.42 4.08
CA LYS A 133 7.33 -14.70 4.73
C LYS A 133 6.13 -15.63 4.91
N LYS A 134 4.90 -15.08 4.89
CA LYS A 134 3.64 -15.85 4.96
C LYS A 134 3.10 -16.22 3.58
N ILE A 135 3.91 -16.08 2.53
CA ILE A 135 3.57 -16.42 1.13
C ILE A 135 2.33 -15.66 0.66
N THR A 136 2.23 -14.39 1.05
CA THR A 136 1.20 -13.47 0.56
C THR A 136 1.84 -12.38 -0.29
N ALA A 137 1.15 -11.98 -1.36
CA ALA A 137 1.57 -10.81 -2.11
C ALA A 137 1.45 -9.55 -1.23
N HIS A 138 2.48 -8.73 -1.25
CA HIS A 138 2.52 -7.45 -0.55
C HIS A 138 3.06 -6.35 -1.45
N GLN A 139 2.67 -5.11 -1.13
CA GLN A 139 3.13 -3.93 -1.85
C GLN A 139 3.68 -2.88 -0.89
N TYR A 140 4.81 -2.29 -1.26
CA TYR A 140 5.36 -1.09 -0.62
C TYR A 140 5.69 -0.02 -1.67
N LEU A 141 6.07 1.17 -1.21
CA LEU A 141 6.55 2.25 -2.08
C LEU A 141 8.06 2.42 -1.96
N THR A 142 8.70 2.79 -3.07
CA THR A 142 10.00 3.45 -3.05
C THR A 142 9.82 4.91 -3.41
N VAL A 143 10.37 5.80 -2.59
CA VAL A 143 10.29 7.26 -2.76
C VAL A 143 11.69 7.80 -2.97
N LYS A 144 11.92 8.47 -4.11
CA LYS A 144 13.16 9.17 -4.42
C LYS A 144 13.13 10.57 -3.81
N ILE A 145 14.14 10.89 -3.03
CA ILE A 145 14.41 12.24 -2.51
C ILE A 145 15.85 12.55 -2.88
N ASP A 146 16.02 13.53 -3.77
CA ASP A 146 17.31 13.88 -4.36
C ASP A 146 18.00 12.64 -4.95
N ASN A 147 19.20 12.27 -4.51
CA ASN A 147 19.93 11.08 -4.95
C ASN A 147 19.72 9.85 -4.07
N GLN A 148 18.76 9.88 -3.14
CA GLN A 148 18.50 8.79 -2.19
C GLN A 148 17.14 8.15 -2.43
N LYS A 149 17.02 6.85 -2.14
CA LYS A 149 15.76 6.11 -2.17
C LYS A 149 15.36 5.73 -0.76
N TYR A 150 14.05 5.75 -0.52
CA TYR A 150 13.46 5.34 0.75
C TYR A 150 12.43 4.26 0.48
N LYS A 151 12.54 3.13 1.18
CA LYS A 151 11.46 2.16 1.31
C LYS A 151 10.42 2.71 2.28
N VAL A 152 9.18 2.78 1.82
CA VAL A 152 8.04 3.28 2.56
C VAL A 152 6.95 2.21 2.54
N ASP A 153 6.74 1.58 3.67
CA ASP A 153 5.77 0.52 3.87
C ASP A 153 4.92 0.89 5.09
N ALA A 154 3.84 1.62 4.84
CA ALA A 154 2.94 2.06 5.91
C ALA A 154 2.24 0.86 6.58
N TYR A 155 2.03 -0.22 5.83
CA TYR A 155 1.36 -1.41 6.32
C TYR A 155 2.21 -2.14 7.36
N PHE A 156 3.50 -2.40 7.08
CA PHE A 156 4.42 -2.97 8.07
C PHE A 156 5.14 -1.93 8.92
N ARG A 157 4.73 -0.65 8.83
CA ARG A 157 5.32 0.47 9.58
C ARG A 157 6.85 0.59 9.38
N ILE A 158 7.33 0.38 8.16
CA ILE A 158 8.75 0.51 7.80
C ILE A 158 8.97 1.80 6.99
N LEU A 159 9.87 2.65 7.48
CA LEU A 159 10.45 3.76 6.72
C LEU A 159 11.97 3.69 6.83
N LYS A 160 12.65 3.34 5.73
CA LYS A 160 14.10 3.11 5.74
C LYS A 160 14.75 3.60 4.44
N LYS A 161 15.93 4.20 4.54
CA LYS A 161 16.79 4.51 3.39
C LYS A 161 17.34 3.21 2.76
N ILE A 162 17.32 3.13 1.42
CA ILE A 162 17.81 1.98 0.64
C ILE A 162 18.69 2.43 -0.53
#